data_AF-A0A5N0V316-F1
#
_entry.id   AF-A0A5N0V316-F1
#
_cell.length_a   1.000
_cell.length_b   1.000
_cell.length_c   1.000
_cell.angle_alpha   90.00
_cell.angle_beta   90.00
_cell.angle_gamma   90.00
#
_symmetry.space_group_name_H-M   'P 1'
#
loop_
_entity.id
_entity.type
_entity.pdbx_description
1 polymer ?
#
loop_
_entity_poly.entity_id
_entity_poly.type
_entity_poly.pdbx_seq_one_letter_code
_entity_poly.pdbx_strand_id
1 'polypeptide(L)'
;METESDQQAAPADVLSSAAHAARLVMLDTMDERIRYACEALEQPSTSDVLAFLLTYGVVTNPKRERSYVAAQVKKWREERGMADTGDLPRLSVEMLTELDAQRAEEKAKTAAEETTEIAAVEQATVTEVKPEPEPEPEPQPEPQPAEDAAQSGRPHIIEAPSKSRRSRPEGSGGFYLVAFMSLLVSVDTSWRFFGEKLGITNIYERAAMFAVVEVALIACGFAMRAGIRSHDNKPGPARLILWALCAASGYMAFDLAGPVSGLARVMLGPVLGVVMLHLALGIELRHARTRVTTWARISRELKERFLSRLGLGDDERDALARTRDRAARRAAHLARASWATPFRKVRLARALRSANAAHDDRMRARLMAELAAAQHADELRRLDLASPWSDSLTSTLKYRRR
;
A
#
# COMPACT_ATOMS: atom_id res chain seq x y z
N MET A 1 -26.59 -8.73 68.40
CA MET A 1 -27.66 -9.03 67.41
C MET A 1 -27.86 -7.77 66.59
N GLU A 2 -27.08 -7.62 65.53
CA GLU A 2 -27.37 -6.66 64.46
C GLU A 2 -26.96 -7.40 63.18
N THR A 3 -27.96 -7.94 62.49
CA THR A 3 -27.86 -8.61 61.21
C THR A 3 -28.91 -7.98 60.32
N GLU A 4 -28.52 -6.98 59.54
CA GLU A 4 -29.25 -6.30 58.45
C GLU A 4 -28.35 -5.11 58.07
N SER A 5 -28.07 -4.72 56.84
CA SER A 5 -28.48 -5.20 55.53
C SER A 5 -27.60 -4.45 54.51
N ASP A 6 -26.33 -4.83 54.38
CA ASP A 6 -25.47 -4.30 53.31
C ASP A 6 -25.75 -5.05 52.01
N GLN A 7 -26.92 -4.74 51.43
CA GLN A 7 -27.27 -5.15 50.08
C GLN A 7 -26.51 -4.23 49.12
N GLN A 8 -25.26 -4.62 48.86
CA GLN A 8 -24.34 -4.03 47.91
C GLN A 8 -25.06 -3.81 46.56
N ALA A 9 -25.31 -2.55 46.19
CA ALA A 9 -25.77 -2.20 44.86
C ALA A 9 -24.72 -2.67 43.85
N ALA A 10 -25.07 -3.65 43.01
CA ALA A 10 -24.23 -4.08 41.91
C ALA A 10 -23.94 -2.86 41.00
N PRO A 11 -22.71 -2.66 40.53
CA PRO A 11 -22.40 -1.55 39.62
C PRO A 11 -23.29 -1.64 38.38
N ALA A 12 -23.84 -0.50 37.95
CA ALA A 12 -24.82 -0.40 36.86
C ALA A 12 -24.39 -1.10 35.56
N ASP A 13 -23.08 -1.23 35.31
CA ASP A 13 -22.51 -1.95 34.18
C ASP A 13 -22.77 -3.46 34.20
N VAL A 14 -22.83 -4.09 35.38
CA VAL A 14 -23.09 -5.53 35.51
C VAL A 14 -24.56 -5.85 35.26
N LEU A 15 -25.47 -4.97 35.70
CA LEU A 15 -26.90 -5.08 35.42
C LEU A 15 -27.20 -4.88 33.93
N SER A 16 -26.49 -3.95 33.28
CA SER A 16 -26.56 -3.74 31.83
C SER A 16 -26.13 -5.00 31.05
N SER A 17 -25.04 -5.64 31.47
CA SER A 17 -24.54 -6.85 30.80
C SER A 17 -25.51 -8.04 30.90
N ALA A 18 -26.09 -8.30 32.08
CA ALA A 18 -27.07 -9.37 32.25
C ALA A 18 -28.35 -9.14 31.44
N ALA A 19 -28.81 -7.88 31.35
CA ALA A 19 -29.97 -7.50 30.56
C ALA A 19 -29.74 -7.72 29.04
N HIS A 20 -28.56 -7.35 28.53
CA HIS A 20 -28.19 -7.60 27.14
C HIS A 20 -28.14 -9.10 26.81
N ALA A 21 -27.59 -9.91 27.71
CA ALA A 21 -27.54 -11.37 27.55
C ALA A 21 -28.96 -11.96 27.48
N ALA A 22 -29.84 -11.61 28.43
CA ALA A 22 -31.22 -12.07 28.45
C ALA A 22 -31.98 -11.65 27.18
N ARG A 23 -31.78 -10.40 26.73
CA ARG A 23 -32.42 -9.88 25.51
C ARG A 23 -31.95 -10.62 24.26
N LEU A 24 -30.65 -10.89 24.13
CA LEU A 24 -30.10 -11.64 22.99
C LEU A 24 -30.62 -13.08 22.91
N VAL A 25 -30.89 -13.72 24.06
CA VAL A 25 -31.47 -15.07 24.13
C VAL A 25 -32.93 -15.08 23.65
N MET A 26 -33.68 -14.00 23.88
CA MET A 26 -35.08 -13.86 23.43
C MET A 26 -35.24 -13.59 21.93
N LEU A 27 -34.16 -13.28 21.21
CA LEU A 27 -34.20 -13.02 19.77
C LEU A 27 -33.91 -14.31 19.01
N ASP A 28 -34.81 -14.67 18.11
CA ASP A 28 -34.79 -15.97 17.42
C ASP A 28 -33.80 -16.00 16.26
N THR A 29 -33.59 -14.86 15.59
CA THR A 29 -32.74 -14.79 14.40
C THR A 29 -31.42 -14.07 14.64
N MET A 30 -30.39 -14.45 13.88
CA MET A 30 -29.10 -13.76 13.91
C MET A 30 -29.22 -12.29 13.46
N ASP A 31 -30.16 -11.98 12.55
CA ASP A 31 -30.40 -10.62 12.07
C ASP A 31 -30.95 -9.70 13.16
N GLU A 32 -31.89 -10.18 13.95
CA GLU A 32 -32.43 -9.44 15.10
C GLU A 32 -31.35 -9.20 16.15
N ARG A 33 -30.50 -10.20 16.42
CA ARG A 33 -29.38 -10.05 17.35
C ARG A 33 -28.36 -9.03 16.87
N ILE A 34 -28.03 -9.02 15.57
CA ILE A 34 -27.15 -8.01 14.96
C ILE A 34 -27.79 -6.63 15.04
N ARG A 35 -29.08 -6.50 14.71
CA ARG A 35 -29.82 -5.22 14.77
C ARG A 35 -29.86 -4.68 16.20
N TYR A 36 -30.14 -5.53 17.19
CA TYR A 36 -30.10 -5.17 18.59
C TYR A 36 -28.70 -4.72 19.03
N ALA A 37 -27.65 -5.43 18.61
CA ALA A 37 -26.28 -5.02 18.88
C ALA A 37 -25.94 -3.66 18.23
N CYS A 38 -26.46 -3.37 17.04
CA CYS A 38 -26.32 -2.06 16.42
C CYS A 38 -27.04 -0.94 17.19
N GLU A 39 -28.20 -1.23 17.78
CA GLU A 39 -28.97 -0.25 18.57
C GLU A 39 -28.35 0.00 19.96
N ALA A 40 -27.73 -1.02 20.54
CA ALA A 40 -27.02 -0.90 21.81
C ALA A 40 -25.68 -0.14 21.69
N LEU A 41 -25.13 -0.03 20.47
CA LEU A 41 -23.88 0.68 20.19
C LEU A 41 -24.19 2.05 19.54
N GLU A 42 -23.71 3.14 20.13
CA GLU A 42 -23.96 4.50 19.60
C GLU A 42 -23.42 4.71 18.17
N GLN A 43 -22.28 4.08 17.86
CA GLN A 43 -21.64 4.11 16.53
C GLN A 43 -21.21 2.70 16.10
N PRO A 44 -22.15 1.86 15.61
CA PRO A 44 -21.87 0.44 15.44
C PRO A 44 -20.94 0.20 14.26
N SER A 45 -19.69 -0.19 14.51
CA SER A 45 -18.80 -0.76 13.49
C SER A 45 -18.95 -2.28 13.40
N THR A 46 -18.62 -2.87 12.24
CA THR A 46 -18.68 -4.34 12.09
C THR A 46 -17.82 -5.07 13.13
N SER A 47 -16.66 -4.50 13.50
CA SER A 47 -15.81 -5.07 14.54
C SER A 47 -16.44 -4.96 15.93
N ASP A 48 -17.09 -3.83 16.24
CA ASP A 48 -17.70 -3.61 17.56
C ASP A 48 -18.92 -4.51 17.75
N VAL A 49 -19.74 -4.65 16.70
CA VAL A 49 -20.89 -5.56 16.70
C VAL A 49 -20.42 -7.02 16.85
N LEU A 50 -19.35 -7.42 16.16
CA LEU A 50 -18.78 -8.76 16.32
C LEU A 50 -18.23 -8.98 17.74
N ALA A 51 -17.56 -7.98 18.32
CA ALA A 51 -17.04 -8.06 19.68
C ALA A 51 -18.17 -8.14 20.72
N PHE A 52 -19.23 -7.36 20.54
CA PHE A 52 -20.44 -7.40 21.35
C PHE A 52 -21.07 -8.79 21.31
N LEU A 53 -21.32 -9.33 20.11
CA LEU A 53 -21.93 -10.66 19.95
C LEU A 53 -21.04 -11.79 20.45
N LEU A 54 -19.71 -11.67 20.32
CA LEU A 54 -18.75 -12.63 20.87
C LEU A 54 -18.77 -12.63 22.41
N THR A 55 -18.89 -11.46 23.03
CA THR A 55 -18.96 -11.30 24.50
C THR A 55 -20.14 -12.07 25.09
N TYR A 56 -21.27 -12.12 24.38
CA TYR A 56 -22.47 -12.86 24.80
C TYR A 56 -22.58 -14.26 24.20
N GLY A 57 -21.51 -14.78 23.57
CA GLY A 57 -21.48 -16.14 23.02
C GLY A 57 -22.41 -16.39 21.82
N VAL A 58 -22.93 -15.33 21.18
CA VAL A 58 -23.79 -15.44 20.00
C VAL A 58 -22.98 -15.84 18.76
N VAL A 59 -21.78 -15.27 18.62
CA VAL A 59 -20.83 -15.58 17.54
C VAL A 59 -19.73 -16.48 18.09
N THR A 60 -19.47 -17.61 17.44
CA THR A 60 -18.39 -18.52 17.86
C THR A 60 -17.14 -18.39 17.00
N ASN A 61 -17.30 -18.01 15.71
CA ASN A 61 -16.18 -17.81 14.80
C ASN A 61 -16.31 -16.46 14.06
N PRO A 62 -15.66 -15.40 14.58
CA PRO A 62 -15.79 -14.06 14.00
C PRO A 62 -15.28 -13.98 12.56
N LYS A 63 -14.34 -14.85 12.14
CA LYS A 63 -13.83 -14.82 10.75
C LYS A 63 -14.87 -15.31 9.75
N ARG A 64 -15.63 -16.35 10.11
CA ARG A 64 -16.67 -16.93 9.25
C ARG A 64 -17.88 -16.02 9.15
N GLU A 65 -18.28 -15.41 10.27
CA GLU A 65 -19.51 -14.63 10.36
C GLU A 65 -19.32 -13.16 9.95
N ARG A 66 -18.08 -12.69 9.82
CA ARG A 66 -17.75 -11.30 9.47
C ARG A 66 -18.45 -10.79 8.22
N SER A 67 -18.50 -11.55 7.14
CA SER A 67 -19.10 -11.09 5.89
C SER A 67 -20.61 -10.88 6.03
N TYR A 68 -21.28 -11.75 6.78
CA TYR A 68 -22.70 -11.66 7.05
C TYR A 68 -23.03 -10.47 7.95
N VAL A 69 -22.31 -10.35 9.07
CA VAL A 69 -22.47 -9.22 10.01
C VAL A 69 -22.16 -7.90 9.32
N ALA A 70 -21.13 -7.83 8.47
CA ALA A 70 -20.81 -6.62 7.69
C ALA A 70 -21.99 -6.18 6.79
N ALA A 71 -22.64 -7.13 6.11
CA ALA A 71 -23.78 -6.82 5.25
C ALA A 71 -24.97 -6.28 6.05
N GLN A 72 -25.27 -6.87 7.21
CA GLN A 72 -26.38 -6.42 8.06
C GLN A 72 -26.10 -5.07 8.74
N VAL A 73 -24.87 -4.84 9.22
CA VAL A 73 -24.46 -3.54 9.77
C VAL A 73 -24.54 -2.45 8.70
N LYS A 74 -24.11 -2.75 7.47
CA LYS A 74 -24.21 -1.82 6.35
C LYS A 74 -25.67 -1.47 6.04
N LYS A 75 -26.53 -2.49 5.94
CA LYS A 75 -27.97 -2.32 5.72
C LYS A 75 -28.61 -1.46 6.82
N TRP A 76 -28.32 -1.74 8.09
CA TRP A 76 -28.81 -0.97 9.23
C TRP A 76 -28.36 0.50 9.20
N ARG A 77 -27.09 0.76 8.82
CA ARG A 77 -26.56 2.12 8.66
C ARG A 77 -27.23 2.88 7.53
N GLU A 78 -27.44 2.21 6.39
CA GLU A 78 -28.16 2.77 5.23
C GLU A 78 -29.60 3.15 5.61
N GLU A 79 -30.30 2.28 6.37
CA GLU A 79 -31.66 2.55 6.89
C GLU A 79 -31.72 3.78 7.80
N ARG A 80 -30.65 4.11 8.53
CA ARG A 80 -30.56 5.29 9.40
C ARG A 80 -29.85 6.49 8.78
N GLY A 81 -29.55 6.45 7.48
CA GLY A 81 -28.86 7.54 6.78
C GLY A 81 -27.43 7.80 7.25
N MET A 82 -26.81 6.82 7.93
CA MET A 82 -25.42 6.91 8.38
C MET A 82 -24.49 6.55 7.22
N ALA A 83 -23.60 7.48 6.83
CA ALA A 83 -22.60 7.20 5.81
C ALA A 83 -21.52 6.24 6.34
N ASP A 84 -20.92 5.46 5.44
CA ASP A 84 -19.85 4.50 5.75
C ASP A 84 -18.51 5.18 6.13
N THR A 85 -18.49 6.51 6.16
CA THR A 85 -17.36 7.35 6.52
C THR A 85 -17.57 7.84 7.94
N GLY A 86 -16.74 7.38 8.88
CA GLY A 86 -16.67 8.03 10.19
C GLY A 86 -16.43 9.53 10.02
N ASP A 87 -17.34 10.32 10.59
CA ASP A 87 -17.23 11.74 10.89
C ASP A 87 -16.77 12.70 9.78
N LEU A 88 -17.46 12.68 8.63
CA LEU A 88 -17.75 13.95 7.98
C LEU A 88 -19.25 14.06 7.76
N PRO A 89 -19.92 15.08 8.34
CA PRO A 89 -21.21 15.50 7.85
C PRO A 89 -21.12 15.58 6.34
N ARG A 90 -22.13 15.09 5.61
CA ARG A 90 -22.22 15.40 4.18
C ARG A 90 -22.04 16.91 4.06
N LEU A 91 -20.96 17.36 3.41
CA LEU A 91 -20.81 18.77 3.10
C LEU A 91 -22.08 19.15 2.33
N SER A 92 -22.88 20.03 2.93
CA SER A 92 -24.03 20.61 2.24
C SER A 92 -23.51 21.21 0.94
N VAL A 93 -24.39 21.29 -0.06
CA VAL A 93 -24.06 21.92 -1.34
C VAL A 93 -23.47 23.33 -1.12
N GLU A 94 -23.96 24.02 -0.08
CA GLU A 94 -23.48 25.34 0.37
C GLU A 94 -22.02 25.32 0.84
N MET A 95 -21.61 24.36 1.67
CA MET A 95 -20.20 24.27 2.11
C MET A 95 -19.26 23.87 0.97
N LEU A 96 -19.74 23.10 -0.01
CA LEU A 96 -18.94 22.80 -1.20
C LEU A 96 -18.71 24.05 -2.04
N THR A 97 -19.75 24.88 -2.22
CA THR A 97 -19.61 26.17 -2.94
C THR A 97 -18.68 27.15 -2.21
N GLU A 98 -18.70 27.16 -0.88
CA GLU A 98 -17.82 28.02 -0.09
C GLU A 98 -16.35 27.58 -0.19
N LEU A 99 -16.08 26.27 -0.16
CA LEU A 99 -14.73 25.72 -0.34
C LEU A 99 -14.17 25.96 -1.75
N ASP A 100 -15.01 25.87 -2.78
CA ASP A 100 -14.60 26.14 -4.15
C ASP A 100 -14.31 27.64 -4.37
N ALA A 101 -15.07 28.53 -3.72
CA ALA A 101 -14.80 29.96 -3.70
C ALA A 101 -13.45 30.28 -3.01
N GLN A 102 -13.18 29.68 -1.85
CA GLN A 102 -11.91 29.87 -1.13
C GLN A 102 -10.71 29.39 -1.96
N ARG A 103 -10.82 28.26 -2.66
CA ARG A 103 -9.77 27.77 -3.56
C ARG A 103 -9.54 28.69 -4.76
N ALA A 104 -10.59 29.31 -5.29
CA ALA A 104 -10.46 30.29 -6.36
C ALA A 104 -9.72 31.54 -5.88
N GLU A 105 -10.00 32.02 -4.67
CA GLU A 105 -9.30 33.15 -4.05
C GLU A 105 -7.82 32.84 -3.76
N GLU A 106 -7.51 31.67 -3.21
CA GLU A 106 -6.12 31.25 -3.01
C GLU A 106 -5.35 31.21 -4.32
N LYS A 107 -5.95 30.61 -5.36
CA LYS A 107 -5.33 30.53 -6.69
C LYS A 107 -5.11 31.90 -7.32
N ALA A 108 -6.03 32.84 -7.11
CA ALA A 108 -5.88 34.23 -7.57
C ALA A 108 -4.75 34.96 -6.84
N LYS A 109 -4.59 34.74 -5.53
CA LYS A 109 -3.48 35.30 -4.74
C LYS A 109 -2.13 34.76 -5.20
N THR A 110 -2.03 33.45 -5.41
CA THR A 110 -0.78 32.83 -5.90
C THR A 110 -0.38 33.35 -7.28
N ALA A 111 -1.36 33.53 -8.18
CA ALA A 111 -1.10 34.09 -9.51
C ALA A 111 -0.64 35.56 -9.47
N ALA A 112 -1.16 36.37 -8.54
CA ALA A 112 -0.75 37.76 -8.36
C ALA A 112 0.68 37.87 -7.79
N GLU A 113 1.05 36.97 -6.88
CA GLU A 113 2.41 36.89 -6.32
C GLU A 113 3.44 36.48 -7.40
N GLU A 114 3.13 35.47 -8.23
CA GLU A 114 4.00 35.06 -9.34
C GLU A 114 4.19 36.16 -10.39
N THR A 115 3.14 36.94 -10.69
CA THR A 115 3.23 38.04 -11.68
C THR A 115 4.09 39.20 -11.17
N THR A 116 4.10 39.45 -9.85
CA THR A 116 4.91 40.51 -9.24
C THR A 116 6.39 40.13 -9.22
N GLU A 117 6.71 38.85 -9.07
CA GLU A 117 8.09 38.34 -9.07
C GLU A 117 8.71 38.35 -10.48
N ILE A 118 7.91 38.08 -11.52
CA ILE A 118 8.38 38.13 -12.93
C ILE A 118 8.65 39.58 -13.37
N ALA A 119 7.80 40.54 -12.99
CA ALA A 119 8.00 41.95 -13.33
C ALA A 119 9.25 42.58 -12.68
N ALA A 120 9.68 42.07 -11.52
CA ALA A 120 10.89 42.53 -10.84
C ALA A 120 12.19 42.02 -11.51
N VAL A 121 12.14 40.88 -12.20
CA VAL A 121 13.30 40.30 -12.91
C VAL A 121 13.51 40.96 -14.28
N GLU A 122 12.43 41.37 -14.96
CA GLU A 122 12.50 41.93 -16.32
C GLU A 122 13.05 43.37 -16.38
N GLN A 123 13.05 44.12 -15.27
CA GLN A 123 13.65 45.46 -15.20
C GLN A 123 15.18 45.46 -15.06
N ALA A 124 15.82 44.30 -14.84
CA ALA A 124 17.26 44.22 -14.61
C ALA A 124 18.11 43.91 -15.86
N THR A 125 17.49 43.59 -17.01
CA THR A 125 18.22 43.13 -18.21
C THR A 125 17.65 43.73 -19.51
N VAL A 126 17.94 44.99 -19.79
CA VAL A 126 17.82 45.53 -21.16
C VAL A 126 19.03 46.41 -21.47
N THR A 127 20.03 45.82 -22.13
CA THR A 127 21.08 46.54 -22.85
C THR A 127 20.87 46.33 -24.35
N GLU A 128 20.38 47.38 -24.99
CA GLU A 128 20.68 47.86 -26.35
C GLU A 128 20.91 46.82 -27.48
N VAL A 129 19.88 46.58 -28.30
CA VAL A 129 20.04 46.12 -29.69
C VAL A 129 19.17 46.97 -30.63
N LYS A 130 19.83 47.46 -31.67
CA LYS A 130 19.45 48.39 -32.75
C LYS A 130 18.39 47.79 -33.71
N PRO A 131 17.45 48.59 -34.28
CA PRO A 131 16.35 48.06 -35.09
C PRO A 131 16.68 47.95 -36.58
N GLU A 132 16.16 46.90 -37.22
CA GLU A 132 16.13 46.65 -38.68
C GLU A 132 14.64 46.45 -39.10
N PRO A 133 14.19 46.90 -40.29
CA PRO A 133 12.80 47.26 -40.51
C PRO A 133 11.86 46.11 -40.92
N GLU A 134 10.60 46.27 -40.52
CA GLU A 134 9.43 45.40 -40.73
C GLU A 134 9.04 45.17 -42.20
N PRO A 135 8.50 43.98 -42.53
CA PRO A 135 7.54 43.81 -43.63
C PRO A 135 6.08 43.78 -43.14
N GLU A 136 5.21 44.17 -44.06
CA GLU A 136 3.79 44.55 -43.96
C GLU A 136 2.81 43.54 -43.29
N PRO A 137 1.70 44.03 -42.71
CA PRO A 137 0.70 43.21 -42.02
C PRO A 137 -0.35 42.61 -42.96
N GLU A 138 -0.61 41.30 -42.82
CA GLU A 138 -1.78 40.63 -43.39
C GLU A 138 -3.07 40.93 -42.57
N PRO A 139 -4.25 40.95 -43.22
CA PRO A 139 -5.48 41.45 -42.62
C PRO A 139 -6.17 40.43 -41.69
N GLN A 140 -6.66 40.95 -40.57
CA GLN A 140 -7.51 40.23 -39.60
C GLN A 140 -8.89 39.93 -40.20
N PRO A 141 -9.50 38.76 -39.91
CA PRO A 141 -10.91 38.51 -40.18
C PRO A 141 -11.82 39.09 -39.09
N GLU A 142 -12.95 39.63 -39.55
CA GLU A 142 -14.04 40.28 -38.81
C GLU A 142 -14.74 39.41 -37.73
N PRO A 143 -15.40 40.04 -36.75
CA PRO A 143 -16.06 39.39 -35.62
C PRO A 143 -17.42 38.78 -36.01
N GLN A 144 -17.71 37.57 -35.53
CA GLN A 144 -19.05 36.99 -35.57
C GLN A 144 -19.86 37.37 -34.32
N PRO A 145 -21.20 37.57 -34.45
CA PRO A 145 -22.04 38.11 -33.38
C PRO A 145 -22.43 37.05 -32.36
N ALA A 146 -22.71 37.54 -31.15
CA ALA A 146 -23.38 36.81 -30.09
C ALA A 146 -24.78 36.36 -30.53
N GLU A 147 -25.12 35.10 -30.29
CA GLU A 147 -26.51 34.61 -30.26
C GLU A 147 -26.81 33.93 -28.92
N ASP A 148 -28.06 34.11 -28.54
CA ASP A 148 -28.58 34.18 -27.18
C ASP A 148 -28.71 32.87 -26.42
N ALA A 149 -28.70 33.06 -25.10
CA ALA A 149 -29.29 32.18 -24.12
C ALA A 149 -30.80 31.95 -24.37
N ALA A 150 -31.23 30.69 -24.42
CA ALA A 150 -32.44 30.17 -23.75
C ALA A 150 -32.77 28.73 -24.23
N GLN A 151 -32.50 27.72 -23.40
CA GLN A 151 -33.44 26.61 -23.22
C GLN A 151 -33.18 25.87 -21.91
N SER A 152 -33.92 26.32 -20.90
CA SER A 152 -34.24 25.61 -19.67
C SER A 152 -35.23 24.48 -19.97
N GLY A 153 -35.03 23.32 -19.33
CA GLY A 153 -36.12 22.37 -19.06
C GLY A 153 -36.06 21.03 -19.77
N ARG A 154 -35.25 20.09 -19.27
CA ARG A 154 -35.55 18.65 -19.40
C ARG A 154 -35.22 17.89 -18.10
N PRO A 155 -36.15 17.13 -17.53
CA PRO A 155 -35.92 16.39 -16.29
C PRO A 155 -34.93 15.24 -16.53
N HIS A 156 -33.88 15.22 -15.72
CA HIS A 156 -32.90 14.13 -15.68
C HIS A 156 -33.59 12.81 -15.31
N ILE A 157 -33.68 11.91 -16.28
CA ILE A 157 -33.93 10.49 -16.04
C ILE A 157 -32.76 9.96 -15.22
N ILE A 158 -33.06 9.37 -14.06
CA ILE A 158 -32.10 8.69 -13.19
C ILE A 158 -31.64 7.43 -13.92
N GLU A 159 -30.55 7.53 -14.67
CA GLU A 159 -29.83 6.36 -15.16
C GLU A 159 -29.17 5.64 -13.98
N ALA A 160 -29.43 4.33 -13.91
CA ALA A 160 -28.84 3.40 -12.96
C ALA A 160 -27.29 3.49 -12.98
N PRO A 161 -26.61 3.23 -11.85
CA PRO A 161 -25.17 3.42 -11.73
C PRO A 161 -24.42 2.57 -12.75
N SER A 162 -23.85 3.24 -13.75
CA SER A 162 -22.96 2.61 -14.72
C SER A 162 -21.75 2.06 -13.97
N LYS A 163 -21.47 0.77 -14.17
CA LYS A 163 -20.27 0.11 -13.62
C LYS A 163 -19.05 0.91 -14.02
N SER A 164 -18.44 1.63 -13.08
CA SER A 164 -17.18 2.34 -13.30
C SER A 164 -16.16 1.35 -13.88
N ARG A 165 -15.87 1.46 -15.19
CA ARG A 165 -14.83 0.66 -15.83
C ARG A 165 -13.54 0.95 -15.08
N ARG A 166 -12.89 -0.10 -14.58
CA ARG A 166 -11.54 0.01 -13.98
C ARG A 166 -10.62 0.62 -15.03
N SER A 167 -10.31 1.91 -14.93
CA SER A 167 -9.27 2.51 -15.75
C SER A 167 -7.94 1.85 -15.38
N ARG A 168 -7.17 1.46 -16.39
CA ARG A 168 -5.78 1.02 -16.20
C ARG A 168 -4.98 2.23 -15.70
N PRO A 169 -3.94 2.03 -14.88
CA PRO A 169 -3.08 3.12 -14.43
C PRO A 169 -2.51 3.88 -15.64
N GLU A 170 -2.71 5.20 -15.68
CA GLU A 170 -2.42 6.07 -16.82
C GLU A 170 -0.95 6.07 -17.29
N GLY A 171 -0.01 5.55 -16.50
CA GLY A 171 1.40 5.44 -16.90
C GLY A 171 1.85 4.05 -17.39
N SER A 172 1.06 2.99 -17.20
CA SER A 172 1.54 1.62 -17.46
C SER A 172 1.49 1.21 -18.94
N GLY A 173 0.64 1.86 -19.73
CA GLY A 173 0.41 1.53 -21.14
C GLY A 173 1.67 1.66 -22.00
N GLY A 174 2.44 2.74 -21.82
CA GLY A 174 3.67 2.97 -22.59
C GLY A 174 4.71 1.87 -22.38
N PHE A 175 4.90 1.41 -21.15
CA PHE A 175 5.85 0.33 -20.86
C PHE A 175 5.43 -1.01 -21.50
N TYR A 176 4.13 -1.32 -21.52
CA TYR A 176 3.65 -2.51 -22.23
C TYR A 176 3.82 -2.39 -23.74
N LEU A 177 3.63 -1.20 -24.31
CA LEU A 177 3.85 -0.96 -25.73
C LEU A 177 5.32 -1.18 -26.11
N VAL A 178 6.26 -0.62 -25.35
CA VAL A 178 7.70 -0.84 -25.60
C VAL A 178 8.05 -2.32 -25.42
N ALA A 179 7.52 -2.98 -24.38
CA ALA A 179 7.75 -4.42 -24.18
C ALA A 179 7.25 -5.26 -25.37
N PHE A 180 6.10 -4.89 -25.95
CA PHE A 180 5.58 -5.54 -27.15
C PHE A 180 6.43 -5.24 -28.40
N MET A 181 6.90 -4.02 -28.59
CA MET A 181 7.78 -3.68 -29.72
C MET A 181 9.14 -4.40 -29.63
N SER A 182 9.69 -4.51 -28.43
CA SER A 182 10.87 -5.35 -28.17
C SER A 182 10.63 -6.83 -28.48
N LEU A 183 9.41 -7.34 -28.29
CA LEU A 183 9.04 -8.69 -28.70
C LEU A 183 9.16 -8.86 -30.22
N LEU A 184 8.77 -7.86 -31.03
CA LEU A 184 8.89 -7.93 -32.49
C LEU A 184 10.35 -8.06 -32.96
N VAL A 185 11.31 -7.46 -32.23
CA VAL A 185 12.74 -7.65 -32.51
C VAL A 185 13.18 -9.09 -32.19
N SER A 186 12.62 -9.70 -31.13
CA SER A 186 12.81 -11.13 -30.82
C SER A 186 12.23 -12.02 -31.93
N VAL A 187 11.05 -11.64 -32.47
CA VAL A 187 10.41 -12.33 -33.59
C VAL A 187 11.30 -12.34 -34.83
N ASP A 188 11.78 -11.18 -35.27
CA ASP A 188 12.69 -11.10 -36.43
C ASP A 188 13.94 -11.96 -36.22
N THR A 189 14.54 -11.87 -35.04
CA THR A 189 15.78 -12.58 -34.72
C THR A 189 15.60 -14.09 -34.72
N SER A 190 14.58 -14.60 -34.03
CA SER A 190 14.28 -16.03 -33.94
C SER A 190 13.84 -16.60 -35.29
N TRP A 191 13.01 -15.86 -36.04
CA TRP A 191 12.66 -16.22 -37.40
C TRP A 191 13.93 -16.41 -38.22
N ARG A 192 14.76 -15.37 -38.37
CA ARG A 192 16.01 -15.43 -39.16
C ARG A 192 16.93 -16.55 -38.72
N PHE A 193 17.16 -16.72 -37.42
CA PHE A 193 17.99 -17.79 -36.87
C PHE A 193 17.54 -19.19 -37.32
N PHE A 194 16.23 -19.50 -37.25
CA PHE A 194 15.74 -20.83 -37.65
C PHE A 194 15.94 -21.15 -39.14
N GLY A 195 15.88 -20.15 -40.02
CA GLY A 195 16.12 -20.38 -41.45
C GLY A 195 17.60 -20.36 -41.81
N GLU A 196 18.34 -19.36 -41.32
CA GLU A 196 19.73 -19.12 -41.72
C GLU A 196 20.72 -20.04 -40.99
N LYS A 197 20.45 -20.41 -39.73
CA LYS A 197 21.38 -21.21 -38.90
C LYS A 197 20.94 -22.65 -38.68
N LEU A 198 19.64 -22.90 -38.46
CA LEU A 198 19.13 -24.27 -38.32
C LEU A 198 18.74 -24.93 -39.65
N GLY A 199 18.72 -24.19 -40.76
CA GLY A 199 18.39 -24.72 -42.08
C GLY A 199 16.94 -25.15 -42.25
N ILE A 200 16.02 -24.64 -41.41
CA ILE A 200 14.60 -24.96 -41.49
C ILE A 200 13.97 -24.15 -42.62
N THR A 201 13.81 -24.80 -43.77
CA THR A 201 13.29 -24.17 -44.99
C THR A 201 11.76 -24.18 -45.08
N ASN A 202 11.09 -25.11 -44.38
CA ASN A 202 9.64 -25.18 -44.35
C ASN A 202 9.06 -24.03 -43.48
N ILE A 203 8.22 -23.20 -44.10
CA ILE A 203 7.63 -22.03 -43.44
C ILE A 203 6.72 -22.40 -42.26
N TYR A 204 6.02 -23.52 -42.33
CA TYR A 204 5.12 -23.97 -41.25
C TYR A 204 5.89 -24.47 -40.03
N GLU A 205 6.99 -25.20 -40.26
CA GLU A 205 7.87 -25.68 -39.19
C GLU A 205 8.55 -24.50 -38.48
N ARG A 206 9.07 -23.55 -39.27
CA ARG A 206 9.67 -22.31 -38.75
C ARG A 206 8.68 -21.49 -37.95
N ALA A 207 7.44 -21.34 -38.44
CA ALA A 207 6.37 -20.65 -37.73
C ALA A 207 5.98 -21.34 -36.41
N ALA A 208 5.94 -22.68 -36.39
CA ALA A 208 5.64 -23.44 -35.19
C ALA A 208 6.72 -23.26 -34.10
N MET A 209 8.00 -23.41 -34.46
CA MET A 209 9.10 -23.23 -33.50
C MET A 209 9.16 -21.81 -32.93
N PHE A 210 8.99 -20.83 -33.82
CA PHE A 210 8.88 -19.43 -33.44
C PHE A 210 7.73 -19.17 -32.46
N ALA A 211 6.52 -19.66 -32.80
CA ALA A 211 5.34 -19.50 -31.96
C ALA A 211 5.54 -20.10 -30.57
N VAL A 212 6.20 -21.25 -30.45
CA VAL A 212 6.50 -21.89 -29.14
C VAL A 212 7.30 -20.95 -28.23
N VAL A 213 8.33 -20.30 -28.75
CA VAL A 213 9.19 -19.40 -27.96
C VAL A 213 8.42 -18.15 -27.53
N GLU A 214 7.72 -17.50 -28.46
CA GLU A 214 7.02 -16.25 -28.15
C GLU A 214 5.79 -16.45 -27.26
N VAL A 215 5.01 -17.51 -27.49
CA VAL A 215 3.89 -17.87 -26.62
C VAL A 215 4.39 -18.19 -25.22
N ALA A 216 5.56 -18.85 -25.08
CA ALA A 216 6.17 -19.09 -23.78
C ALA A 216 6.59 -17.78 -23.07
N LEU A 217 7.16 -16.81 -23.79
CA LEU A 217 7.49 -15.49 -23.24
C LEU A 217 6.24 -14.73 -22.77
N ILE A 218 5.19 -14.72 -23.60
CA ILE A 218 3.89 -14.10 -23.26
C ILE A 218 3.27 -14.78 -22.04
N ALA A 219 3.27 -16.12 -22.00
CA ALA A 219 2.78 -16.90 -20.87
C ALA A 219 3.56 -16.59 -19.58
N CYS A 220 4.89 -16.44 -19.66
CA CYS A 220 5.71 -16.00 -18.52
C CYS A 220 5.28 -14.61 -18.02
N GLY A 221 5.00 -13.68 -18.93
CA GLY A 221 4.47 -12.35 -18.59
C GLY A 221 3.13 -12.42 -17.86
N PHE A 222 2.19 -13.23 -18.36
CA PHE A 222 0.91 -13.46 -17.69
C PHE A 222 1.06 -14.13 -16.32
N ALA A 223 1.91 -15.14 -16.22
CA ALA A 223 2.19 -15.85 -14.97
C ALA A 223 2.80 -14.91 -13.91
N MET A 224 3.75 -14.05 -14.30
CA MET A 224 4.30 -13.03 -13.40
C MET A 224 3.22 -12.03 -12.94
N ARG A 225 2.34 -11.59 -13.85
CA ARG A 225 1.23 -10.69 -13.51
C ARG A 225 0.24 -11.34 -12.55
N ALA A 226 -0.08 -12.61 -12.76
CA ALA A 226 -0.95 -13.38 -11.88
C ALA A 226 -0.31 -13.58 -10.49
N GLY A 227 0.99 -13.90 -10.43
CA GLY A 227 1.74 -14.04 -9.18
C GLY A 227 1.81 -12.75 -8.38
N ILE A 228 2.01 -11.60 -9.04
CA ILE A 228 2.03 -10.28 -8.40
C ILE A 228 0.65 -9.91 -7.84
N ARG A 229 -0.44 -10.37 -8.46
CA ARG A 229 -1.83 -10.15 -8.00
C ARG A 229 -2.29 -11.16 -6.95
N SER A 230 -1.50 -12.21 -6.70
CA SER A 230 -1.77 -13.21 -5.68
C SER A 230 -1.33 -12.71 -4.30
N HIS A 231 -1.79 -13.37 -3.24
CA HIS A 231 -1.52 -13.01 -1.84
C HIS A 231 -0.02 -12.82 -1.53
N ASP A 232 0.85 -13.59 -2.20
CA ASP A 232 2.30 -13.58 -1.96
C ASP A 232 3.04 -12.40 -2.59
N ASN A 233 2.39 -11.61 -3.46
CA ASN A 233 2.95 -10.41 -4.11
C ASN A 233 4.32 -10.64 -4.80
N LYS A 234 4.55 -11.86 -5.31
CA LYS A 234 5.82 -12.26 -5.93
C LYS A 234 5.57 -12.78 -7.35
N PRO A 235 6.43 -12.44 -8.33
CA PRO A 235 6.28 -12.91 -9.71
C PRO A 235 6.49 -14.42 -9.91
N GLY A 236 6.88 -15.16 -8.85
CA GLY A 236 7.04 -16.61 -8.89
C GLY A 236 8.24 -17.09 -9.73
N PRO A 237 8.32 -18.40 -10.02
CA PRO A 237 9.39 -18.99 -10.83
C PRO A 237 9.37 -18.55 -12.30
N ALA A 238 8.25 -18.02 -12.79
CA ALA A 238 8.12 -17.49 -14.15
C ALA A 238 9.19 -16.44 -14.49
N ARG A 239 9.67 -15.69 -13.49
CA ARG A 239 10.79 -14.74 -13.68
C ARG A 239 12.09 -15.43 -14.11
N LEU A 240 12.40 -16.59 -13.53
CA LEU A 240 13.62 -17.34 -13.88
C LEU A 240 13.50 -17.91 -15.29
N ILE A 241 12.34 -18.48 -15.63
CA ILE A 241 12.07 -19.00 -16.97
C ILE A 241 12.16 -17.88 -18.02
N LEU A 242 11.61 -16.71 -17.73
CA LEU A 242 11.70 -15.54 -18.61
C LEU A 242 13.16 -15.12 -18.86
N TRP A 243 14.01 -15.08 -17.83
CA TRP A 243 15.43 -14.78 -18.00
C TRP A 243 16.19 -15.86 -18.76
N ALA A 244 15.84 -17.14 -18.57
CA ALA A 244 16.42 -18.24 -19.33
C ALA A 244 16.06 -18.13 -20.82
N LEU A 245 14.79 -17.85 -21.14
CA LEU A 245 14.35 -17.60 -22.52
C LEU A 245 15.02 -16.35 -23.11
N CYS A 246 15.16 -15.28 -22.32
CA CYS A 246 15.89 -14.08 -22.71
C CYS A 246 17.37 -14.38 -23.04
N ALA A 247 18.03 -15.24 -22.27
CA ALA A 247 19.40 -15.68 -22.54
C ALA A 247 19.49 -16.54 -23.81
N ALA A 248 18.52 -17.43 -24.04
CA ALA A 248 18.43 -18.21 -25.28
C ALA A 248 18.23 -17.31 -26.51
N SER A 249 17.35 -16.31 -26.44
CA SER A 249 17.21 -15.29 -27.48
C SER A 249 18.48 -14.45 -27.66
N GLY A 250 19.20 -14.19 -26.58
CA GLY A 250 20.50 -13.54 -26.63
C GLY A 250 21.52 -14.34 -27.43
N TYR A 251 21.62 -15.64 -27.17
CA TYR A 251 22.47 -16.56 -27.92
C TYR A 251 22.13 -16.56 -29.42
N MET A 252 20.84 -16.67 -29.78
CA MET A 252 20.42 -16.64 -31.19
C MET A 252 20.84 -15.34 -31.89
N ALA A 253 20.73 -14.19 -31.21
CA ALA A 253 21.14 -12.90 -31.76
C ALA A 253 22.66 -12.81 -32.00
N PHE A 254 23.47 -13.30 -31.06
CA PHE A 254 24.92 -13.32 -31.19
C PHE A 254 25.38 -14.24 -32.30
N ASP A 255 24.80 -15.44 -32.40
CA ASP A 255 25.17 -16.39 -33.44
C ASP A 255 24.76 -15.91 -34.84
N LEU A 256 23.57 -15.30 -34.96
CA LEU A 256 23.06 -14.77 -36.24
C LEU A 256 23.84 -13.55 -36.73
N ALA A 257 24.12 -12.60 -35.85
CA ALA A 257 24.53 -11.26 -36.24
C ALA A 257 26.01 -10.96 -35.95
N GLY A 258 26.64 -11.73 -35.07
CA GLY A 258 27.96 -11.44 -34.52
C GLY A 258 27.91 -10.51 -33.31
N PRO A 259 29.07 -10.12 -32.74
CA PRO A 259 29.13 -9.48 -31.42
C PRO A 259 28.43 -8.12 -31.32
N VAL A 260 28.62 -7.25 -32.30
CA VAL A 260 28.17 -5.84 -32.22
C VAL A 260 26.67 -5.72 -32.50
N SER A 261 26.24 -6.23 -33.65
CA SER A 261 24.83 -6.23 -34.06
C SER A 261 23.99 -7.21 -33.23
N GLY A 262 24.58 -8.32 -32.79
CA GLY A 262 23.95 -9.26 -31.85
C GLY A 262 23.66 -8.57 -30.54
N LEU A 263 24.63 -7.87 -29.95
CA LEU A 263 24.43 -7.10 -28.73
C LEU A 263 23.31 -6.05 -28.89
N ALA A 264 23.29 -5.31 -30.00
CA ALA A 264 22.21 -4.34 -30.26
C ALA A 264 20.83 -5.00 -30.29
N ARG A 265 20.71 -6.17 -30.94
CA ARG A 265 19.46 -6.96 -30.96
C ARG A 265 19.08 -7.51 -29.59
N VAL A 266 20.04 -7.99 -28.79
CA VAL A 266 19.77 -8.44 -27.42
C VAL A 266 19.25 -7.29 -26.56
N MET A 267 19.88 -6.12 -26.66
CA MET A 267 19.52 -4.95 -25.87
C MET A 267 18.16 -4.40 -26.28
N LEU A 268 17.89 -4.19 -27.57
CA LEU A 268 16.63 -3.63 -28.06
C LEU A 268 15.47 -4.64 -28.05
N GLY A 269 15.79 -5.94 -28.14
CA GLY A 269 14.82 -7.02 -28.12
C GLY A 269 14.59 -7.53 -26.70
N PRO A 270 15.08 -8.74 -26.36
CA PRO A 270 14.64 -9.47 -25.19
C PRO A 270 14.97 -8.74 -23.86
N VAL A 271 16.12 -8.05 -23.74
CA VAL A 271 16.48 -7.34 -22.49
C VAL A 271 15.56 -6.15 -22.24
N LEU A 272 15.42 -5.25 -23.22
CA LEU A 272 14.50 -4.11 -23.12
C LEU A 272 13.06 -4.59 -22.87
N GLY A 273 12.63 -5.65 -23.56
CA GLY A 273 11.31 -6.25 -23.37
C GLY A 273 11.06 -6.69 -21.92
N VAL A 274 11.98 -7.46 -21.34
CA VAL A 274 11.88 -7.93 -19.95
C VAL A 274 11.93 -6.77 -18.96
N VAL A 275 12.80 -5.78 -19.16
CA VAL A 275 12.90 -4.61 -18.28
C VAL A 275 11.62 -3.77 -18.33
N MET A 276 11.10 -3.50 -19.52
CA MET A 276 9.88 -2.70 -19.68
C MET A 276 8.66 -3.43 -19.12
N LEU A 277 8.56 -4.74 -19.32
CA LEU A 277 7.53 -5.56 -18.67
C LEU A 277 7.65 -5.51 -17.14
N HIS A 278 8.87 -5.57 -16.60
CA HIS A 278 9.10 -5.45 -15.16
C HIS A 278 8.65 -4.10 -14.61
N LEU A 279 8.97 -3.01 -15.30
CA LEU A 279 8.54 -1.65 -14.93
C LEU A 279 7.01 -1.50 -15.00
N ALA A 280 6.39 -1.99 -16.07
CA ALA A 280 4.94 -1.98 -16.25
C ALA A 280 4.22 -2.67 -15.08
N LEU A 281 4.68 -3.88 -14.72
CA LEU A 281 4.15 -4.65 -13.60
C LEU A 281 4.42 -3.97 -12.25
N GLY A 282 5.58 -3.34 -12.09
CA GLY A 282 5.94 -2.58 -10.89
C GLY A 282 5.04 -1.37 -10.65
N ILE A 283 4.66 -0.66 -11.72
CA ILE A 283 3.69 0.44 -11.66
C ILE A 283 2.30 -0.07 -11.32
N GLU A 284 1.83 -1.16 -11.94
CA GLU A 284 0.54 -1.77 -11.59
C GLU A 284 0.47 -2.12 -10.10
N LEU A 285 1.55 -2.68 -9.55
CA LEU A 285 1.63 -3.06 -8.13
C LEU A 285 1.61 -1.83 -7.20
N ARG A 286 2.36 -0.78 -7.53
CA ARG A 286 2.32 0.47 -6.75
C ARG A 286 0.95 1.12 -6.82
N HIS A 287 0.32 1.12 -8.00
CA HIS A 287 -0.99 1.72 -8.19
C HIS A 287 -2.11 0.94 -7.49
N ALA A 288 -1.99 -0.39 -7.42
CA ALA A 288 -2.87 -1.23 -6.61
C ALA A 288 -2.72 -0.95 -5.10
N ARG A 289 -1.52 -0.57 -4.63
CA ARG A 289 -1.27 -0.18 -3.24
C ARG A 289 -1.68 1.26 -2.92
N THR A 290 -1.66 2.17 -3.89
CA THR A 290 -2.10 3.57 -3.71
C THR A 290 -3.61 3.74 -3.82
N ARG A 291 -4.38 2.70 -4.19
CA ARG A 291 -5.80 2.67 -3.82
C ARG A 291 -5.86 2.67 -2.31
N VAL A 292 -6.25 3.82 -1.76
CA VAL A 292 -6.48 4.09 -0.35
C VAL A 292 -7.35 2.98 0.21
N THR A 293 -6.70 1.95 0.72
CA THR A 293 -7.41 0.92 1.47
C THR A 293 -7.77 1.59 2.76
N THR A 294 -9.01 1.37 3.17
CA THR A 294 -9.53 1.68 4.51
C THR A 294 -8.54 1.24 5.60
N TRP A 295 -7.64 0.30 5.32
CA TRP A 295 -6.50 -0.09 6.15
C TRP A 295 -5.46 1.01 6.45
N ALA A 296 -5.16 1.93 5.54
CA ALA A 296 -4.25 3.04 5.84
C ALA A 296 -4.89 4.04 6.81
N ARG A 297 -6.22 4.25 6.68
CA ARG A 297 -7.00 5.11 7.60
C ARG A 297 -7.30 4.40 8.92
N ILE A 298 -7.70 3.13 8.90
CA ILE A 298 -7.87 2.30 10.09
C ILE A 298 -6.54 2.14 10.82
N SER A 299 -5.39 2.03 10.14
CA SER A 299 -4.10 2.02 10.83
C SER A 299 -3.76 3.37 11.48
N ARG A 300 -4.35 4.47 11.01
CA ARG A 300 -4.19 5.81 11.55
C ARG A 300 -5.15 6.06 12.72
N GLU A 301 -6.42 5.69 12.58
CA GLU A 301 -7.44 5.74 13.64
C GLU A 301 -7.15 4.76 14.78
N LEU A 302 -6.71 3.53 14.45
CA LEU A 302 -6.35 2.53 15.46
C LEU A 302 -5.05 2.93 16.15
N LYS A 303 -4.12 3.60 15.45
CA LYS A 303 -2.92 4.20 16.05
C LYS A 303 -3.29 5.39 16.94
N GLU A 304 -4.20 6.27 16.54
CA GLU A 304 -4.67 7.41 17.34
C GLU A 304 -5.46 6.97 18.59
N ARG A 305 -6.30 5.93 18.49
CA ARG A 305 -7.04 5.38 19.65
C ARG A 305 -6.18 4.52 20.58
N PHE A 306 -5.12 3.90 20.08
CA PHE A 306 -4.12 3.20 20.92
C PHE A 306 -3.14 4.18 21.58
N LEU A 307 -2.87 5.32 20.95
CA LEU A 307 -1.97 6.35 21.46
C LEU A 307 -2.66 7.39 22.35
N SER A 308 -3.98 7.63 22.23
CA SER A 308 -4.73 8.40 23.24
C SER A 308 -4.84 7.67 24.57
N ARG A 309 -4.84 6.33 24.54
CA ARG A 309 -4.73 5.47 25.72
C ARG A 309 -3.30 5.32 26.27
N LEU A 310 -2.28 5.72 25.52
CA LEU A 310 -0.86 5.66 25.93
C LEU A 310 -0.19 7.04 26.10
N GLY A 311 -0.94 8.14 25.95
CA GLY A 311 -0.50 9.49 26.35
C GLY A 311 0.71 10.06 25.61
N LEU A 312 0.93 9.70 24.34
CA LEU A 312 2.13 10.11 23.59
C LEU A 312 1.77 10.61 22.18
N GLY A 313 1.53 11.91 22.06
CA GLY A 313 1.49 12.63 20.78
C GLY A 313 2.82 13.35 20.50
N ASP A 314 3.52 12.95 19.43
CA ASP A 314 4.40 13.78 18.57
C ASP A 314 5.07 12.89 17.48
N ASP A 315 4.56 12.86 16.24
CA ASP A 315 4.88 11.79 15.24
C ASP A 315 6.23 11.99 14.49
N GLU A 316 6.83 13.19 14.46
CA GLU A 316 8.13 13.37 13.77
C GLU A 316 9.35 13.00 14.66
N ARG A 317 9.22 13.16 15.97
CA ARG A 317 10.30 12.83 16.92
C ARG A 317 10.50 11.32 17.08
N ASP A 318 9.46 10.52 16.86
CA ASP A 318 9.45 9.08 17.12
C ASP A 318 10.11 8.24 16.01
N ALA A 319 10.04 8.68 14.74
CA ALA A 319 10.77 8.02 13.65
C ALA A 319 12.30 8.16 13.83
N LEU A 320 12.76 9.32 14.30
CA LEU A 320 14.15 9.57 14.66
C LEU A 320 14.57 8.76 15.89
N ALA A 321 13.71 8.66 16.91
CA ALA A 321 13.98 7.82 18.08
C ALA A 321 14.15 6.34 17.70
N ARG A 322 13.25 5.81 16.85
CA ARG A 322 13.31 4.41 16.38
C ARG A 322 14.51 4.10 15.48
N THR A 323 14.99 5.08 14.71
CA THR A 323 16.21 4.89 13.91
C THR A 323 17.47 4.93 14.76
N ARG A 324 17.51 5.83 15.75
CA ARG A 324 18.59 5.92 16.75
C ARG A 324 18.64 4.68 17.65
N ASP A 325 17.51 4.15 18.09
CA ASP A 325 17.43 2.92 18.90
C ASP A 325 17.94 1.68 18.15
N ARG A 326 17.54 1.53 16.87
CA ARG A 326 18.09 0.47 16.00
C ARG A 326 19.58 0.64 15.74
N ALA A 327 20.09 1.87 15.68
CA ALA A 327 21.51 2.15 15.57
C ALA A 327 22.26 1.79 16.86
N ALA A 328 21.69 2.10 18.03
CA ALA A 328 22.25 1.76 19.34
C ALA A 328 22.37 0.24 19.53
N ARG A 329 21.31 -0.54 19.22
CA ARG A 329 21.37 -2.01 19.27
C ARG A 329 22.44 -2.58 18.33
N ARG A 330 22.54 -2.05 17.11
CA ARG A 330 23.58 -2.47 16.15
C ARG A 330 24.99 -2.13 16.65
N ALA A 331 25.17 -0.98 17.28
CA ALA A 331 26.45 -0.60 17.89
C ALA A 331 26.82 -1.54 19.04
N ALA A 332 25.87 -1.89 19.92
CA ALA A 332 26.09 -2.86 21.01
C ALA A 332 26.53 -4.24 20.49
N HIS A 333 25.84 -4.78 19.47
CA HIS A 333 26.23 -6.06 18.86
C HIS A 333 27.59 -5.99 18.17
N LEU A 334 27.89 -4.91 17.44
CA LEU A 334 29.19 -4.71 16.80
C LEU A 334 30.33 -4.50 17.81
N ALA A 335 30.03 -3.97 18.99
CA ALA A 335 30.98 -3.86 20.08
C ALA A 335 31.39 -5.25 20.62
N ARG A 336 30.49 -6.23 20.64
CA ARG A 336 30.78 -7.63 21.02
C ARG A 336 31.37 -8.49 19.89
N ALA A 337 31.20 -8.09 18.62
CA ALA A 337 31.65 -8.88 17.47
C ALA A 337 33.17 -9.17 17.52
N SER A 338 33.57 -10.38 17.11
CA SER A 338 34.96 -10.82 17.16
C SER A 338 35.87 -9.96 16.27
N TRP A 339 37.17 -9.94 16.61
CA TRP A 339 38.19 -9.20 15.85
C TRP A 339 38.28 -9.62 14.37
N ALA A 340 37.85 -10.84 14.03
CA ALA A 340 37.83 -11.37 12.67
C ALA A 340 36.74 -10.74 11.75
N THR A 341 35.87 -9.87 12.28
CA THR A 341 34.80 -9.25 11.48
C THR A 341 35.35 -8.10 10.62
N PRO A 342 35.30 -8.18 9.27
CA PRO A 342 35.84 -7.14 8.41
C PRO A 342 35.05 -5.82 8.58
N PHE A 343 35.79 -4.69 8.54
CA PHE A 343 35.25 -3.33 8.69
C PHE A 343 34.48 -3.06 9.99
N ARG A 344 34.68 -3.87 11.05
CA ARG A 344 34.00 -3.70 12.34
C ARG A 344 34.14 -2.29 12.89
N LYS A 345 35.36 -1.72 12.92
CA LYS A 345 35.63 -0.38 13.44
C LYS A 345 34.83 0.69 12.69
N VAL A 346 34.78 0.61 11.36
CA VAL A 346 34.03 1.56 10.51
C VAL A 346 32.52 1.43 10.70
N ARG A 347 32.01 0.19 10.74
CA ARG A 347 30.58 -0.09 10.95
C ARG A 347 30.12 0.32 12.36
N LEU A 348 30.94 0.09 13.36
CA LEU A 348 30.69 0.51 14.74
C LEU A 348 30.69 2.04 14.85
N ALA A 349 31.69 2.72 14.29
CA ALA A 349 31.74 4.19 14.28
C ALA A 349 30.52 4.80 13.57
N ARG A 350 30.05 4.20 12.47
CA ARG A 350 28.83 4.63 11.78
C ARG A 350 27.57 4.37 12.62
N ALA A 351 27.49 3.23 13.29
CA ALA A 351 26.36 2.89 14.16
C ALA A 351 26.29 3.82 15.38
N LEU A 352 27.44 4.14 16.00
CA LEU A 352 27.53 5.09 17.12
C LEU A 352 27.12 6.51 16.70
N ARG A 353 27.59 6.99 15.55
CA ARG A 353 27.18 8.30 15.01
C ARG A 353 25.68 8.36 14.70
N SER A 354 25.13 7.31 14.09
CA SER A 354 23.69 7.27 13.78
C SER A 354 22.79 7.08 15.01
N ALA A 355 23.30 6.54 16.10
CA ALA A 355 22.59 6.47 17.39
C ALA A 355 22.60 7.81 18.15
N ASN A 356 23.48 8.75 17.77
CA ASN A 356 23.75 10.00 18.49
C ASN A 356 24.11 9.84 19.98
N ALA A 357 24.63 8.66 20.37
CA ALA A 357 24.93 8.34 21.77
C ALA A 357 26.06 9.20 22.38
N ALA A 358 26.80 9.94 21.56
CA ALA A 358 27.84 10.87 22.04
C ALA A 358 27.27 12.20 22.56
N HIS A 359 26.07 12.59 22.10
CA HIS A 359 25.47 13.90 22.41
C HIS A 359 24.12 13.79 23.13
N ASP A 360 23.65 12.57 23.40
CA ASP A 360 22.35 12.30 24.04
C ASP A 360 22.52 11.25 25.15
N ASP A 361 22.32 11.67 26.39
CA ASP A 361 22.50 10.86 27.59
C ASP A 361 21.53 9.69 27.66
N ARG A 362 20.30 9.88 27.17
CA ARG A 362 19.28 8.83 27.13
C ARG A 362 19.67 7.73 26.14
N MET A 363 20.18 8.13 24.97
CA MET A 363 20.66 7.17 23.96
C MET A 363 21.93 6.45 24.41
N ARG A 364 22.81 7.14 25.16
CA ARG A 364 23.98 6.53 25.79
C ARG A 364 23.61 5.49 26.84
N ALA A 365 22.69 5.82 27.75
CA ALA A 365 22.18 4.88 28.75
C ALA A 365 21.54 3.64 28.08
N ARG A 366 20.76 3.86 27.02
CA ARG A 366 20.15 2.77 26.24
C ARG A 366 21.19 1.88 25.57
N LEU A 367 22.20 2.47 24.92
CA LEU A 367 23.30 1.73 24.30
C LEU A 367 24.04 0.85 25.33
N MET A 368 24.32 1.40 26.51
CA MET A 368 24.99 0.66 27.60
C MET A 368 24.11 -0.48 28.13
N ALA A 369 22.80 -0.25 28.28
CA ALA A 369 21.87 -1.30 28.69
C ALA A 369 21.78 -2.44 27.66
N GLU A 370 21.73 -2.12 26.37
CA GLU A 370 21.72 -3.11 25.28
C GLU A 370 23.06 -3.86 25.19
N LEU A 371 24.18 -3.18 25.48
CA LEU A 371 25.50 -3.81 25.56
C LEU A 371 25.57 -4.78 26.75
N ALA A 372 25.11 -4.37 27.92
CA ALA A 372 25.04 -5.22 29.10
C ALA A 372 24.16 -6.45 28.84
N ALA A 373 22.96 -6.26 28.27
CA ALA A 373 22.08 -7.36 27.88
C ALA A 373 22.76 -8.32 26.88
N ALA A 374 23.48 -7.80 25.89
CA ALA A 374 24.21 -8.61 24.93
C ALA A 374 25.43 -9.33 25.53
N GLN A 375 26.05 -8.79 26.58
CA GLN A 375 27.16 -9.41 27.31
C GLN A 375 26.67 -10.54 28.22
N HIS A 376 25.57 -10.32 28.95
CA HIS A 376 25.00 -11.30 29.88
C HIS A 376 24.05 -12.31 29.22
N ALA A 377 23.85 -12.24 27.89
CA ALA A 377 23.00 -13.18 27.15
C ALA A 377 23.49 -14.64 27.26
N ASP A 378 24.81 -14.86 27.28
CA ASP A 378 25.40 -16.20 27.42
C ASP A 378 25.27 -16.75 28.87
N GLU A 379 25.16 -15.86 29.86
CA GLU A 379 24.87 -16.22 31.25
C GLU A 379 23.40 -16.58 31.45
N LEU A 380 22.49 -15.86 30.79
CA LEU A 380 21.06 -16.22 30.75
C LEU A 380 20.83 -17.62 30.18
N ARG A 381 21.66 -18.05 29.22
CA ARG A 381 21.59 -19.42 28.66
C ARG A 381 22.04 -20.50 29.66
N ARG A 382 22.84 -20.13 30.66
CA ARG A 382 23.38 -21.07 31.67
C ARG A 382 22.57 -21.09 32.96
N LEU A 383 21.66 -20.14 33.14
CA LEU A 383 20.72 -20.17 34.24
C LEU A 383 19.73 -21.30 34.02
N ASP A 384 19.80 -22.31 34.90
CA ASP A 384 18.86 -23.41 34.94
C ASP A 384 17.55 -22.90 35.56
N LEU A 385 16.70 -22.32 34.72
CA LEU A 385 15.39 -21.82 35.10
C LEU A 385 14.43 -23.02 35.09
N ALA A 386 13.90 -23.37 36.27
CA ALA A 386 12.85 -24.37 36.38
C ALA A 386 11.68 -24.00 35.46
N SER A 387 11.28 -24.93 34.58
CA SER A 387 10.21 -24.68 33.63
C SER A 387 8.90 -24.40 34.38
N PRO A 388 8.27 -23.23 34.15
CA PRO A 388 7.01 -22.88 34.82
C PRO A 388 5.84 -23.79 34.44
N TRP A 389 6.03 -24.68 33.46
CA TRP A 389 5.04 -25.64 32.97
C TRP A 389 5.26 -27.07 33.45
N SER A 390 6.32 -27.32 34.22
CA SER A 390 6.63 -28.66 34.76
C SER A 390 5.78 -29.02 35.99
N ASP A 391 5.40 -28.03 36.81
CA ASP A 391 4.51 -28.24 37.96
C ASP A 391 3.04 -28.46 37.57
N SER A 392 2.57 -27.87 36.47
CA SER A 392 1.17 -27.99 36.02
C SER A 392 0.84 -29.37 35.42
N LEU A 393 1.80 -30.04 34.79
CA LEU A 393 1.62 -31.42 34.30
C LEU A 393 1.56 -32.43 35.45
N THR A 394 2.35 -32.21 36.50
CA THR A 394 2.38 -33.07 37.68
C THR A 394 1.10 -32.95 38.50
N SER A 395 0.51 -31.75 38.60
CA SER A 395 -0.79 -31.56 39.25
C SER A 395 -1.94 -32.18 38.44
N THR A 396 -1.91 -32.05 37.11
CA THR A 396 -2.94 -32.60 36.22
C THR A 396 -2.97 -34.13 36.24
N LEU A 397 -1.80 -34.80 36.31
CA LEU A 397 -1.72 -36.26 36.44
C LEU A 397 -2.22 -36.76 37.80
N LYS A 398 -2.06 -35.98 38.87
CA LYS A 398 -2.53 -36.33 40.22
C LYS A 398 -4.06 -36.34 40.33
N TYR A 399 -4.74 -35.50 39.56
CA TYR A 399 -6.21 -35.47 39.50
C TYR A 399 -6.83 -36.56 38.61
N ARG A 400 -6.07 -37.13 37.67
CA ARG A 400 -6.57 -38.19 36.77
C ARG A 400 -6.48 -39.61 37.35
N ARG A 401 -5.93 -39.75 38.57
CA ARG A 401 -5.70 -41.03 39.26
C ARG A 401 -6.61 -41.25 40.48
N ARG A 402 -7.53 -40.32 40.73
CA ARG A 402 -8.73 -40.51 41.55
C ARG A 402 -9.92 -40.68 40.62
#